data_AF-A0A7X6GWX7-F1
#
_entry.id   AF-A0A7X6GWX7-F1
#
_cell.length_a   1.000
_cell.length_b   1.000
_cell.length_c   1.000
_cell.angle_alpha   90.00
_cell.angle_beta   90.00
_cell.angle_gamma   90.00
#
_symmetry.space_group_name_H-M   'P 1'
#
loop_
_entity.id
_entity.type
_entity.pdbx_description
1 polymer ?
#
loop_
_entity_poly.entity_id
_entity_poly.type
_entity_poly.pdbx_seq_one_letter_code
_entity_poly.pdbx_strand_id
1 'polypeptide(L)' 'MEDTYTIMRVFAGSWGMMFMLLSFLGVILFTLRPGSRQVHRDTANIPFRYDDRPMSDDSAPARTRQTKEARQ' A
#
# COMPACT_ATOMS: atom_id res chain seq x y z
N MET A 1 -50.23 -27.06 -3.69
CA MET A 1 -49.14 -27.53 -2.80
C MET A 1 -47.82 -27.72 -3.54
N GLU A 2 -47.75 -27.54 -4.87
CA GLU A 2 -46.50 -27.69 -5.63
C GLU A 2 -45.63 -26.42 -5.68
N ASP A 3 -46.23 -25.25 -5.46
CA ASP A 3 -45.58 -23.94 -5.57
C ASP A 3 -44.41 -23.77 -4.58
N THR A 4 -44.57 -24.25 -3.35
CA THR A 4 -43.56 -24.13 -2.30
C THR A 4 -42.29 -24.93 -2.62
N TYR A 5 -42.43 -26.13 -3.20
CA TYR A 5 -41.30 -26.97 -3.59
C TYR A 5 -40.51 -26.37 -4.77
N THR A 6 -41.23 -25.83 -5.75
CA THR A 6 -40.63 -25.15 -6.91
C THR A 6 -39.79 -23.95 -6.48
N ILE A 7 -40.29 -23.11 -5.58
CA ILE A 7 -39.57 -21.93 -5.08
C ILE A 7 -38.30 -22.35 -4.32
N MET A 8 -38.40 -23.33 -3.43
CA MET A 8 -37.26 -23.84 -2.66
C MET A 8 -36.15 -24.39 -3.55
N ARG A 9 -36.53 -25.13 -4.61
CA ARG A 9 -35.58 -25.71 -5.57
C ARG A 9 -34.85 -24.64 -6.39
N VAL A 10 -35.56 -23.63 -6.88
CA VAL A 10 -34.95 -22.55 -7.66
C VAL A 10 -33.95 -21.77 -6.81
N PHE A 11 -34.27 -21.53 -5.54
CA PHE A 11 -33.35 -20.89 -4.59
C PHE A 11 -32.09 -21.75 -4.37
N ALA A 12 -32.26 -23.06 -4.11
CA ALA A 12 -31.15 -23.99 -3.93
C ALA A 12 -30.24 -24.09 -5.17
N GLY A 13 -30.83 -24.08 -6.37
CA GLY A 13 -30.07 -24.13 -7.63
C GLY A 13 -29.29 -22.85 -7.95
N SER A 14 -29.65 -21.71 -7.36
CA SER A 14 -29.05 -20.40 -7.68
C SER A 14 -27.71 -20.14 -6.97
N TRP A 15 -27.32 -20.98 -6.00
CA TRP A 15 -26.10 -20.81 -5.19
C TRP A 15 -24.81 -20.76 -6.02
N GLY A 16 -24.71 -21.58 -7.07
CA GLY A 16 -23.52 -21.60 -7.94
C GLY A 16 -23.33 -20.26 -8.67
N MET A 17 -24.41 -19.70 -9.21
CA MET A 17 -24.37 -18.39 -9.87
C MET A 17 -24.09 -17.25 -8.88
N MET A 18 -24.69 -17.33 -7.68
CA MET A 18 -24.44 -16.34 -6.62
C MET A 18 -22.98 -16.35 -6.17
N PHE A 19 -22.38 -17.53 -5.98
CA PHE A 19 -20.97 -17.67 -5.62
C PHE A 19 -20.06 -17.00 -6.66
N MET A 20 -20.26 -17.29 -7.94
CA MET A 20 -19.44 -16.73 -9.01
C MET A 20 -19.54 -15.19 -9.08
N LEU A 21 -20.75 -14.65 -8.92
CA LEU A 21 -20.99 -13.21 -8.86
C LEU A 21 -20.29 -12.56 -7.66
N LEU A 22 -20.46 -13.13 -6.46
CA LEU A 22 -19.85 -12.62 -5.23
C LEU A 22 -18.32 -12.69 -5.27
N SER A 23 -17.74 -13.78 -5.77
CA SER A 23 -16.29 -13.91 -5.94
C SER A 23 -15.76 -12.87 -6.92
N PHE A 24 -16.44 -12.65 -8.04
CA PHE A 24 -16.06 -11.64 -9.03
C PHE A 24 -16.08 -10.23 -8.43
N LEU A 25 -17.16 -9.86 -7.74
CA LEU A 25 -17.25 -8.59 -7.03
C LEU A 25 -16.18 -8.49 -5.93
N GLY A 26 -15.89 -9.57 -5.22
CA GLY A 26 -14.83 -9.64 -4.22
C GLY A 26 -13.45 -9.32 -4.80
N VAL A 27 -13.13 -9.86 -5.98
CA VAL A 27 -11.88 -9.54 -6.70
C VAL A 27 -11.87 -8.08 -7.16
N ILE A 28 -12.97 -7.58 -7.73
CA ILE A 28 -13.07 -6.17 -8.13
C ILE A 28 -12.83 -5.25 -6.94
N LEU A 29 -13.50 -5.51 -5.81
CA LEU A 29 -13.34 -4.73 -4.59
C LEU A 29 -11.93 -4.85 -4.02
N PHE A 30 -11.30 -6.02 -4.12
CA PHE A 30 -9.90 -6.22 -3.73
C PHE A 30 -8.93 -5.41 -4.60
N THR A 31 -9.13 -5.39 -5.93
CA THR A 31 -8.32 -4.61 -6.86
C THR A 31 -8.53 -3.10 -6.68
N LEU A 32 -9.78 -2.68 -6.43
CA LEU A 32 -10.11 -1.28 -6.17
C LEU A 32 -9.75 -0.84 -4.76
N ARG A 33 -9.50 -1.78 -3.81
CA ARG A 33 -9.06 -1.46 -2.45
C ARG A 33 -7.73 -0.73 -2.54
N PRO A 34 -7.67 0.57 -2.19
CA PRO A 34 -6.47 1.38 -2.36
C PRO A 34 -5.49 1.16 -1.20
N GLY A 35 -5.14 -0.11 -0.93
CA GLY A 35 -4.25 -0.49 0.18
C GLY A 35 -2.82 0.02 0.02
N SER A 36 -2.41 0.39 -1.19
CA SER A 36 -1.03 0.85 -1.49
C SER A 36 -0.89 2.38 -1.56
N ARG A 37 -1.97 3.16 -1.39
CA ARG A 37 -1.87 4.64 -1.46
C ARG A 37 -1.17 5.27 -0.26
N GLN A 38 -0.99 4.55 0.85
CA GLN A 38 -0.27 5.05 2.02
C GLN A 38 1.26 4.84 1.91
N VAL A 39 1.73 3.67 1.48
CA VAL A 39 3.17 3.37 1.42
C VAL A 39 3.86 4.12 0.27
N HIS A 40 3.16 4.36 -0.85
CA HIS A 40 3.71 5.12 -1.98
C HIS A 40 3.85 6.62 -1.72
N ARG A 41 3.15 7.19 -0.72
CA ARG A 41 3.41 8.59 -0.28
C ARG A 41 4.71 8.71 0.51
N ASP A 42 5.10 7.68 1.24
CA ASP A 42 6.30 7.73 2.08
C ASP A 42 7.58 7.58 1.23
N THR A 43 7.56 6.68 0.23
CA THR A 43 8.68 6.52 -0.73
C THR A 43 8.83 7.70 -1.69
N ALA A 44 7.73 8.29 -2.16
CA ALA A 44 7.79 9.44 -3.08
C ALA A 44 8.34 10.72 -2.42
N ASN A 45 8.33 10.81 -1.09
CA ASN A 45 8.92 11.93 -0.35
C ASN A 45 10.41 11.74 -0.02
N ILE A 46 11.03 10.59 -0.37
CA ILE A 46 12.47 10.37 -0.14
C ILE A 46 13.34 11.29 -1.01
N PRO A 47 13.07 11.49 -2.33
CA PRO A 47 13.86 12.39 -3.16
C PRO A 47 13.63 13.87 -2.81
N PHE A 48 12.39 14.25 -2.47
CA PHE A 48 12.01 15.65 -2.19
C PHE A 48 12.19 16.07 -0.72
N ARG A 49 12.61 15.17 0.18
CA ARG A 49 12.85 15.49 1.60
C ARG A 49 13.95 16.53 1.86
N TYR A 50 14.66 16.92 0.82
CA TYR A 50 15.79 17.84 0.87
C TYR A 50 15.59 19.12 0.02
N ASP A 51 14.46 19.29 -0.67
CA ASP A 51 14.21 20.47 -1.52
C ASP A 51 13.81 21.71 -0.70
N ASP A 52 13.12 21.52 0.43
CA ASP A 52 12.59 22.61 1.28
C ASP A 52 13.53 23.08 2.39
N ARG A 53 14.79 22.61 2.43
CA ARG A 53 15.80 23.19 3.33
C ARG A 53 16.80 23.97 2.50
N PRO A 54 16.77 25.31 2.54
CA PRO A 54 17.84 26.09 1.94
C PRO A 54 19.14 25.59 2.57
N MET A 55 20.12 25.23 1.74
CA MET A 55 21.48 25.04 2.19
C MET A 55 21.84 26.28 3.01
N SER A 56 21.98 26.12 4.32
CA SER A 56 22.73 27.06 5.13
C SER A 56 24.16 26.97 4.63
N ASP A 57 24.45 27.85 3.67
CA ASP A 57 25.76 28.19 3.15
C ASP A 57 26.55 28.91 4.23
N ASP A 58 26.87 28.19 5.30
CA ASP A 58 27.69 28.67 6.40
C ASP A 58 28.45 27.49 7.00
N SER A 59 29.61 27.19 6.41
CA SER A 59 30.89 27.00 7.12
C SER A 59 31.94 26.35 6.22
N ALA A 60 32.91 27.18 5.84
CA ALA A 60 34.19 26.86 5.23
C ALA A 60 34.99 25.72 5.93
N PRO A 61 36.03 25.16 5.29
CA PRO A 61 36.59 23.86 5.65
C PRO A 61 37.44 23.93 6.94
N ALA A 62 36.92 23.36 8.02
CA ALA A 62 37.66 23.18 9.26
C ALA A 62 38.58 21.96 9.18
N ARG A 63 39.77 22.22 8.66
CA ARG A 63 41.01 21.50 8.96
C ARG A 63 41.16 21.36 10.49
N THR A 64 40.73 20.24 11.06
CA THR A 64 41.09 19.89 12.45
C THR A 64 42.09 18.75 12.47
N ARG A 65 43.34 19.20 12.58
CA ARG A 65 44.50 18.49 13.14
C ARG A 65 44.12 17.88 14.50
N GLN A 66 44.09 16.55 14.60
CA GLN A 66 44.21 15.85 15.88
C GLN A 66 44.89 14.48 15.62
N THR A 67 46.21 14.44 15.46
CA THR A 67 47.21 14.04 16.49
C THR A 67 46.88 12.76 17.26
N LYS A 68 47.77 11.77 17.08
CA LYS A 68 48.06 10.60 17.94
C LYS A 68 46.83 9.70 18.15
N GLU A 69 46.79 8.47 17.66
CA GLU A 69 47.37 7.29 18.30
C GLU A 69 47.04 6.09 17.42
N ALA A 70 48.01 5.56 16.66
CA ALA A 70 47.86 4.24 16.01
C ALA A 70 49.22 3.68 15.56
N ARG A 71 50.23 3.80 16.44
CA ARG A 71 51.51 3.11 16.27
C ARG A 71 52.10 2.79 17.63
N GLN A 72 51.50 1.83 18.32
CA GLN A 72 52.19 0.92 19.24
C GLN A 72 51.59 -0.47 19.06
#